data_AF-A0A2P8EBN9-F1
#
_entry.id   AF-A0A2P8EBN9-F1
#
_cell.length_a   1.000
_cell.length_b   1.000
_cell.length_c   1.000
_cell.angle_alpha   90.00
_cell.angle_beta   90.00
_cell.angle_gamma   90.00
#
_symmetry.space_group_name_H-M   'P 1'
#
loop_
_entity.id
_entity.type
_entity.pdbx_description
1 polymer ?
#
loop_
_entity_poly.entity_id
_entity_poly.type
_entity_poly.pdbx_seq_one_letter_code
_entity_poly.pdbx_strand_id
1 'polypeptide(L)' 'MLFDCPECGLPATVTTRGQLRSTSGAVEHVDVHCVADHRFVGPAETLRVQLGR' A
#
# COMPACT_ATOMS: atom_id res chain seq x y z
N MET A 1 -6.52 9.00 -2.56
CA MET A 1 -5.05 9.11 -2.47
C MET A 1 -4.47 7.94 -3.24
N LEU A 2 -3.63 8.19 -4.23
CA LEU A 2 -2.93 7.14 -4.97
C LEU A 2 -1.57 6.90 -4.31
N PHE A 3 -1.09 5.66 -4.43
CA PHE A 3 0.21 5.24 -3.92
C PHE A 3 1.11 4.83 -5.09
N ASP A 4 2.42 4.87 -4.92
CA ASP A 4 3.34 4.25 -5.86
C ASP A 4 3.36 2.74 -5.62
N CYS A 5 3.22 1.97 -6.69
CA CYS A 5 3.46 0.53 -6.65
C CYS A 5 4.91 0.26 -6.20
N PRO A 6 5.15 -0.51 -5.13
CA PRO A 6 6.50 -0.81 -4.67
C PRO A 6 7.36 -1.55 -5.71
N GLU A 7 6.72 -2.27 -6.64
CA GLU A 7 7.43 -3.04 -7.68
C GLU A 7 7.77 -2.20 -8.91
N CYS A 8 6.82 -1.43 -9.44
CA CYS A 8 6.99 -0.74 -10.74
C CYS A 8 6.85 0.79 -10.70
N GLY A 9 6.52 1.38 -9.54
CA GLY A 9 6.35 2.84 -9.38
C GLY A 9 5.10 3.42 -10.06
N LEU A 10 4.26 2.61 -10.70
CA LEU A 10 3.01 3.07 -11.30
C LEU A 10 1.93 3.35 -10.24
N PRO A 11 0.92 4.18 -10.54
CA PRO A 11 -0.18 4.46 -9.64
C PRO A 11 -0.88 3.19 -9.15
N ALA A 12 -1.10 3.13 -7.83
CA ALA A 12 -1.73 2.02 -7.13
C ALA A 12 -2.82 2.51 -6.17
N THR A 13 -3.87 1.70 -6.05
CA THR A 13 -5.05 1.99 -5.22
C THR A 13 -5.15 0.96 -4.11
N VAL A 14 -5.40 1.44 -2.89
CA VAL A 14 -5.68 0.56 -1.76
C VAL A 14 -7.08 0.00 -1.91
N THR A 15 -7.21 -1.33 -1.97
CA THR A 15 -8.48 -2.03 -2.07
C THR A 15 -9.04 -2.35 -0.67
N THR A 16 -8.17 -2.67 0.28
CA THR A 16 -8.52 -3.11 1.63
C THR A 16 -7.54 -2.57 2.65
N ARG A 17 -8.04 -2.25 3.86
CA ARG A 17 -7.22 -1.91 5.03
C ARG A 17 -7.60 -2.77 6.21
N GLY A 18 -6.62 -3.17 7.01
CA GLY A 18 -6.84 -3.91 8.25
C GLY A 18 -5.72 -3.69 9.25
N GLN A 19 -6.06 -3.68 10.53
CA GLN A 19 -5.06 -3.64 11.59
C GLN A 19 -4.68 -5.06 11.99
N LEU A 20 -3.39 -5.38 11.90
CA LEU A 20 -2.84 -6.63 12.41
C LEU A 20 -2.09 -6.34 13.71
N ARG A 21 -2.27 -7.21 14.71
CA ARG A 21 -1.49 -7.13 15.94
C ARG A 21 -0.09 -7.67 15.65
N SER A 22 0.93 -6.86 15.92
CA SER A 22 2.33 -7.25 15.91
C SER A 22 2.92 -7.18 17.33
N THR A 23 4.11 -7.73 17.51
CA THR A 23 4.86 -7.66 18.78
C THR A 23 5.23 -6.22 19.15
N SER A 24 5.33 -5.33 18.16
CA SER A 24 5.61 -3.90 18.35
C SER A 24 4.36 -3.03 18.43
N GLY A 25 3.16 -3.62 18.49
CA GLY A 25 1.88 -2.90 18.51
C GLY A 25 1.01 -3.19 17.28
N ALA A 26 -0.12 -2.50 17.17
CA ALA A 26 -0.99 -2.62 16.01
C ALA A 26 -0.33 -1.97 14.78
N VAL A 27 -0.27 -2.70 13.67
CA VAL A 27 0.28 -2.24 12.40
C VAL A 27 -0.82 -2.26 11.35
N GLU A 28 -1.10 -1.12 10.73
CA GLU A 28 -2.02 -1.04 9.60
C GLU A 28 -1.39 -1.73 8.39
N HIS A 29 -2.09 -2.75 7.89
CA HIS A 29 -1.78 -3.43 6.66
C HIS A 29 -2.80 -3.06 5.61
N VAL A 30 -2.34 -3.00 4.36
CA VAL A 30 -3.18 -2.66 3.23
C VAL A 30 -2.91 -3.60 2.07
N ASP A 31 -3.97 -3.85 1.31
CA ASP A 31 -3.90 -4.49 0.02
C ASP A 31 -3.97 -3.41 -1.05
N VAL A 32 -3.01 -3.42 -1.97
CA VAL A 32 -2.85 -2.40 -3.00
C VAL A 32 -2.72 -3.06 -4.36
N HIS A 33 -3.47 -2.54 -5.33
CA HIS A 33 -3.42 -2.98 -6.72
C HIS A 33 -3.00 -1.81 -7.61
N CYS A 34 -1.99 -2.02 -8.45
CA CYS A 34 -1.55 -1.02 -9.42
C CYS A 34 -2.22 -1.19 -10.78
N VAL A 35 -2.11 -0.17 -11.63
CA VAL A 35 -2.66 -0.19 -13.00
C VAL A 35 -2.02 -1.24 -13.92
N ALA A 36 -0.87 -1.79 -13.53
CA ALA A 36 -0.18 -2.89 -14.21
C ALA A 36 -0.45 -4.27 -13.56
N ASP A 37 -1.47 -4.37 -12.72
CA ASP A 37 -1.94 -5.61 -12.07
C ASP A 37 -0.99 -6.21 -11.02
N HIS A 38 0.01 -5.47 -10.54
CA HIS A 38 0.78 -5.89 -9.36
C HIS A 38 -0.05 -5.73 -8.09
N ARG A 39 -0.02 -6.78 -7.26
CA ARG A 39 -0.68 -6.82 -5.96
C ARG A 39 0.37 -6.79 -4.85
N PHE A 40 0.26 -5.79 -3.97
CA PHE A 40 1.08 -5.69 -2.78
C PHE A 40 0.21 -5.80 -1.52
N VAL A 41 0.63 -6.63 -0.57
CA VAL A 41 0.02 -6.71 0.76
C VAL A 41 1.10 -6.50 1.80
N GLY A 42 0.98 -5.43 2.58
CA GLY A 42 2.02 -5.08 3.56
C GLY A 42 1.66 -3.88 4.42
N PRO A 43 2.60 -3.43 5.27
CA PRO A 43 2.38 -2.30 6.15
C PRO A 43 2.10 -1.02 5.37
N ALA A 44 1.10 -0.24 5.76
CA ALA A 44 0.75 1.02 5.10
C ALA A 44 1.93 2.02 5.10
N GLU A 45 2.80 1.96 6.12
CA GLU A 45 3.96 2.82 6.26
C GLU A 45 5.05 2.60 5.20
N THR A 46 5.06 1.45 4.52
CA THR A 46 6.02 1.19 3.44
C THR A 46 5.59 1.79 2.11
N LEU A 47 4.32 2.23 1.99
CA LEU A 47 3.80 2.80 0.76
C LEU A 47 4.16 4.27 0.62
N ARG A 48 4.58 4.64 -0.58
CA ARG A 48 4.79 6.03 -0.95
C ARG A 48 3.52 6.60 -1.54
N VAL A 49 3.17 7.81 -1.13
CA VAL A 49 2.01 8.53 -1.66
C VAL A 49 2.41 9.20 -2.97
N GLN A 50 1.59 9.00 -4.01
CA GLN A 50 1.67 9.83 -5.20
C GLN A 50 1.07 11.20 -4.91
N LEU A 51 1.94 12.16 -4.64
CA LEU A 51 1.61 13.57 -4.68
C LEU A 51 1.65 13.98 -6.15
N GLY A 52 0.48 14.09 -6.77
CA GLY A 52 0.37 14.56 -8.16
C GLY A 52 1.11 15.88 -8.31
N ARG A 53 2.06 15.92 -9.26
CA ARG A 53 2.70 17.15 -9.71
C ARG A 53 1.94 17.70 -10.90
#